data_AF-A0A1M7ET99-F1
#
_entry.id   AF-A0A1M7ET99-F1
#
_cell.length_a   1.000
_cell.length_b   1.000
_cell.length_c   1.000
_cell.angle_alpha   90.00
_cell.angle_beta   90.00
_cell.angle_gamma   90.00
#
_symmetry.space_group_name_H-M   'P 1'
#
loop_
_entity.id
_entity.type
_entity.pdbx_description
1 polymer ?
#
loop_
_entity_poly.entity_id
_entity_poly.type
_entity_poly.pdbx_seq_one_letter_code
_entity_poly.pdbx_strand_id
1 'polypeptide(L)'
;MENTYPQYPIMDIKFVYELTDIGKGLIPILEAQNLTLIYTYIEIPGIPSWQQTLGTDPVLYGSVAIKTFNSVFKHYATINASFNSNYNRGFYMIDGSDETTFNDKDVVGIGTETYNEVLQKGIFFSKVKSRIVDNYTQKGLENEGDYEANFTSRSLVTKQYVDNKTVTNNTLTALSKNQLNTLYPLASIGFKVQCLSIASGALMYEKTASNWLQYTIQIVL
;
A
#
# COMPACT_ATOMS: atom_id res chain seq x y z
N MET A 1 -11.34 42.76 -20.81
CA MET A 1 -10.30 42.53 -21.82
C MET A 1 -9.97 41.05 -21.78
N GLU A 2 -10.41 40.28 -22.78
CA GLU A 2 -10.07 38.86 -22.91
C GLU A 2 -8.66 38.73 -23.49
N ASN A 3 -7.79 38.03 -22.76
CA ASN A 3 -6.47 37.67 -23.29
C ASN A 3 -6.63 36.51 -24.26
N THR A 4 -6.66 36.81 -25.56
CA THR A 4 -6.49 35.80 -26.60
C THR A 4 -5.02 35.42 -26.68
N TYR A 5 -4.65 34.26 -26.14
CA TYR A 5 -3.32 33.69 -26.36
C TYR A 5 -3.16 33.33 -27.84
N PRO A 6 -2.02 33.64 -28.47
CA PRO A 6 -1.76 33.24 -29.84
C PRO A 6 -1.76 31.71 -29.94
N GLN A 7 -2.63 31.19 -30.81
CA GLN A 7 -2.61 29.79 -31.20
C GLN A 7 -1.33 29.55 -32.01
N TYR A 8 -0.41 28.74 -31.47
CA TYR A 8 0.76 28.32 -32.22
C TYR A 8 0.34 27.23 -33.22
N PRO A 9 0.82 27.29 -34.48
CA PRO A 9 0.56 26.24 -35.45
C PRO A 9 1.13 24.92 -34.94
N ILE A 10 0.29 23.89 -34.87
CA ILE A 10 0.70 22.52 -34.60
C ILE A 10 1.38 22.01 -35.88
N MET A 11 2.64 21.60 -35.76
CA MET A 11 3.39 21.00 -36.86
C MET A 11 3.12 19.50 -36.88
N ASP A 12 2.34 19.03 -37.87
CA ASP A 12 2.10 17.62 -38.12
C ASP A 12 3.17 17.04 -39.04
N ILE A 13 4.04 16.18 -38.51
CA ILE A 13 5.00 15.41 -39.33
C ILE A 13 4.30 14.13 -39.79
N LYS A 14 3.97 14.04 -41.09
CA LYS A 14 3.25 12.89 -41.65
C LYS A 14 4.15 11.71 -42.02
N PHE A 15 5.38 11.99 -42.43
CA PHE A 15 6.31 10.98 -42.93
C PHE A 15 7.76 11.37 -42.59
N VAL A 16 8.59 10.37 -42.28
CA VAL A 16 10.03 10.51 -42.18
C VAL A 16 10.70 9.48 -43.08
N TYR A 17 11.57 9.94 -43.96
CA TYR A 17 12.30 9.12 -44.90
C TYR A 17 13.80 9.18 -44.60
N GLU A 18 14.48 8.06 -44.79
CA GLU A 18 15.93 7.97 -44.89
C GLU A 18 16.30 8.09 -46.36
N LEU A 19 17.36 8.82 -46.64
CA LEU A 19 18.01 8.74 -47.93
C LEU A 19 18.92 7.52 -47.91
N THR A 20 18.59 6.52 -48.72
CA THR A 20 19.41 5.33 -48.90
C THR A 20 20.19 5.40 -50.20
N ASP A 21 21.34 4.74 -50.23
CA ASP A 21 22.19 4.61 -51.43
C ASP A 21 22.72 5.95 -51.99
N ILE A 22 23.00 6.91 -51.10
CA ILE A 22 23.40 8.28 -51.46
C ILE A 22 24.74 8.39 -52.22
N GLY A 23 25.52 7.30 -52.34
CA GLY A 23 26.84 7.33 -52.99
C GLY A 23 27.73 8.50 -52.52
N LYS A 24 28.75 8.88 -53.29
CA LYS A 24 29.50 10.13 -53.08
C LYS A 24 28.94 11.31 -53.89
N GLY A 25 27.70 11.21 -54.37
CA GLY A 25 27.11 12.14 -55.34
C GLY A 25 25.90 12.88 -54.81
N LEU A 26 25.59 14.04 -55.40
CA LEU A 26 24.35 14.77 -55.15
C LEU A 26 23.17 13.96 -55.69
N ILE A 27 22.11 13.79 -54.90
CA ILE A 27 20.83 13.25 -55.37
C ILE A 27 20.06 14.41 -56.00
N PRO A 28 19.90 14.48 -57.34
CA PRO A 28 19.27 15.62 -57.98
C PRO A 28 17.74 15.61 -57.81
N ILE A 29 17.13 14.44 -57.58
CA ILE A 29 15.68 14.26 -57.47
C ILE A 29 15.38 13.19 -56.40
N LEU A 30 14.45 13.50 -55.51
CA LEU A 30 13.91 12.56 -54.53
C LEU A 30 12.89 11.66 -55.20
N GLU A 31 13.30 10.44 -55.57
CA GLU A 31 12.45 9.41 -56.15
C GLU A 31 12.27 8.25 -55.17
N ALA A 32 11.18 7.48 -55.33
CA ALA A 32 10.82 6.39 -54.41
C ALA A 32 11.93 5.34 -54.24
N GLN A 33 12.79 5.17 -55.24
CA GLN A 33 13.93 4.25 -55.20
C GLN A 33 15.11 4.72 -54.31
N ASN A 34 15.19 6.02 -53.99
CA ASN A 34 16.25 6.63 -53.18
C ASN A 34 15.77 7.05 -51.78
N LEU A 35 14.50 6.77 -51.48
CA LEU A 35 13.86 7.08 -50.21
C LEU A 35 13.43 5.77 -49.55
N THR A 36 14.10 5.42 -48.47
CA THR A 36 13.59 4.38 -47.58
C THR A 36 12.71 5.04 -46.55
N LEU A 37 11.42 4.74 -46.59
CA LEU A 37 10.49 5.18 -45.56
C LEU A 37 10.91 4.56 -44.22
N ILE A 38 11.44 5.38 -43.31
CA ILE A 38 11.73 4.93 -41.93
C ILE A 38 10.43 4.89 -41.15
N TYR A 39 9.55 5.87 -41.39
CA TYR A 39 8.35 6.08 -40.59
C TYR A 39 7.20 6.59 -41.45
N THR A 40 6.17 5.76 -41.60
CA THR A 40 4.82 6.22 -41.94
C THR A 40 4.11 6.48 -40.62
N TYR A 41 3.70 7.72 -40.38
CA TYR A 41 2.73 8.11 -39.35
C TYR A 41 2.81 7.36 -38.02
N ILE A 42 3.42 7.96 -37.00
CA ILE A 42 3.04 7.64 -35.62
C ILE A 42 1.68 8.31 -35.40
N GLU A 43 0.60 7.58 -35.68
CA GLU A 43 -0.51 7.62 -34.75
C GLU A 43 0.12 7.21 -33.42
N ILE A 44 0.16 8.06 -32.39
CA ILE A 44 0.44 7.53 -31.05
C ILE A 44 -0.79 6.67 -30.78
N PRO A 45 -0.71 5.33 -30.89
CA PRO A 45 -1.89 4.52 -30.70
C PRO A 45 -2.18 4.61 -29.20
N GLY A 46 -3.30 5.24 -28.85
CA GLY A 46 -3.79 5.17 -27.47
C GLY A 46 -3.65 6.42 -26.60
N ILE A 47 -3.51 7.63 -27.15
CA ILE A 47 -4.19 8.76 -26.51
C ILE A 47 -5.38 9.15 -27.39
N PRO A 48 -6.50 8.42 -27.30
CA PRO A 48 -7.76 8.97 -27.80
C PRO A 48 -7.91 10.36 -27.15
N SER A 49 -8.47 11.31 -27.88
CA SER A 49 -9.28 12.36 -27.25
C SER A 49 -10.04 11.69 -26.10
N TRP A 50 -9.82 12.09 -24.85
CA TRP A 50 -10.10 11.42 -23.55
C TRP A 50 -11.53 10.85 -23.34
N GLN A 51 -12.01 10.10 -24.31
CA GLN A 51 -13.31 9.53 -24.55
C GLN A 51 -13.09 8.33 -25.46
N GLN A 52 -12.26 7.37 -25.04
CA GLN A 52 -12.61 6.00 -25.38
C GLN A 52 -13.80 5.66 -24.50
N THR A 53 -14.97 5.82 -25.09
CA THR A 53 -16.23 5.24 -24.68
C THR A 53 -15.95 3.79 -24.33
N LEU A 54 -15.95 3.50 -23.03
CA LEU A 54 -16.21 2.16 -22.53
C LEU A 54 -17.38 1.63 -23.34
N GLY A 55 -17.27 0.40 -23.85
CA GLY A 55 -18.32 -0.23 -24.65
C GLY A 55 -19.68 0.01 -24.00
N THR A 56 -20.73 -0.02 -24.82
CA THR A 56 -22.14 0.26 -24.49
C THR A 56 -22.75 -0.59 -23.37
N ASP A 57 -21.94 -1.23 -22.52
CA ASP A 57 -22.33 -1.81 -21.24
C ASP A 57 -22.53 -0.66 -20.22
N PRO A 58 -23.78 -0.31 -19.87
CA PRO A 58 -24.11 0.82 -19.01
C PRO A 58 -23.68 0.63 -17.54
N VAL A 59 -22.99 -0.47 -17.20
CA VAL A 59 -22.73 -0.89 -15.83
C VAL A 59 -21.29 -0.63 -15.37
N LEU A 60 -20.32 -0.41 -16.26
CA LEU A 60 -18.90 -0.27 -15.90
C LEU A 60 -18.32 1.10 -16.27
N TYR A 61 -18.56 2.12 -15.44
CA TYR A 61 -17.90 3.43 -15.53
C TYR A 61 -16.57 3.44 -14.76
N GLY A 62 -15.52 2.86 -15.35
CA GLY A 62 -14.15 2.95 -14.82
C GLY A 62 -13.21 3.59 -15.83
N SER A 63 -12.67 4.77 -15.54
CA SER A 63 -11.67 5.43 -16.40
C SER A 63 -10.25 5.20 -15.84
N VAL A 64 -9.40 4.48 -16.58
CA VAL A 64 -7.97 4.43 -16.28
C VAL A 64 -7.33 5.70 -16.87
N ALA A 65 -6.88 6.60 -15.99
CA ALA A 65 -6.24 7.85 -16.39
C ALA A 65 -4.74 7.78 -16.09
N ILE A 66 -3.93 7.42 -17.09
CA ILE A 66 -2.46 7.51 -16.98
C ILE A 66 -2.07 8.95 -17.30
N LYS A 67 -1.81 9.77 -16.28
CA LYS A 67 -1.28 11.12 -16.47
C LYS A 67 0.25 11.05 -16.47
N THR A 68 0.84 11.02 -17.66
CA THR A 68 2.27 11.27 -17.83
C THR A 68 2.52 12.77 -17.88
N PHE A 69 3.09 13.33 -16.81
CA PHE A 69 3.53 14.72 -16.82
C PHE A 69 4.90 14.80 -17.48
N ASN A 70 5.00 15.61 -18.53
CA ASN A 70 6.23 15.77 -19.30
C ASN A 70 7.20 16.71 -18.57
N SER A 71 7.82 16.20 -17.50
CA SER A 71 9.10 16.71 -16.98
C SER A 71 9.77 15.58 -16.19
N VAL A 72 10.67 14.86 -16.86
CA VAL A 72 11.63 13.89 -16.28
C VAL A 72 10.96 12.72 -15.53
N PHE A 73 10.61 11.67 -16.29
CA PHE A 73 10.27 10.30 -15.85
C PHE A 73 9.49 10.16 -14.53
N LYS A 74 8.28 10.72 -14.47
CA LYS A 74 7.30 10.37 -13.42
C LYS A 74 6.08 9.73 -14.07
N HIS A 75 5.89 8.42 -13.84
CA HIS A 75 4.71 7.69 -14.28
C HIS A 75 3.78 7.49 -13.09
N TYR A 76 2.82 8.40 -12.90
CA TYR A 76 1.69 8.14 -12.02
C TYR A 76 0.55 7.55 -12.85
N ALA A 77 0.19 6.30 -12.59
CA ALA A 77 -1.00 5.68 -13.15
C ALA A 77 -2.13 5.74 -12.12
N THR A 78 -2.99 6.76 -12.19
CA THR A 78 -4.16 6.83 -11.33
C THR A 78 -5.33 6.11 -12.01
N ILE A 79 -5.70 4.94 -11.49
CA ILE A 79 -6.91 4.24 -11.94
C ILE A 79 -8.11 4.87 -11.24
N ASN A 80 -8.74 5.86 -11.87
CA ASN A 80 -9.94 6.51 -11.34
C ASN A 80 -11.20 5.71 -11.75
N ALA A 81 -11.59 4.73 -10.93
CA ALA A 81 -12.94 4.19 -10.99
C ALA A 81 -13.90 5.19 -10.31
N SER A 82 -14.37 6.18 -11.06
CA SER A 82 -15.32 7.18 -10.56
C SER A 82 -16.75 6.78 -10.93
N PHE A 83 -17.51 6.32 -9.94
CA PHE A 83 -18.93 6.04 -10.10
C PHE A 83 -19.72 7.20 -9.48
N ASN A 84 -20.02 8.30 -10.18
CA ASN A 84 -20.88 9.39 -9.66
C ASN A 84 -20.32 10.15 -8.41
N SER A 85 -20.81 11.36 -8.13
CA SER A 85 -20.20 12.39 -7.28
C SER A 85 -20.08 12.09 -5.76
N ASN A 86 -20.32 10.86 -5.31
CA ASN A 86 -20.33 10.45 -3.90
C ASN A 86 -19.43 9.24 -3.58
N TYR A 87 -18.53 8.82 -4.48
CA TYR A 87 -17.92 7.49 -4.39
C TYR A 87 -16.41 7.48 -4.08
N ASN A 88 -16.01 6.39 -3.41
CA ASN A 88 -14.63 6.08 -3.06
C ASN A 88 -13.80 5.88 -4.34
N ARG A 89 -12.66 6.57 -4.44
CA ARG A 89 -11.70 6.39 -5.54
C ARG A 89 -10.58 5.46 -5.10
N GLY A 90 -10.30 4.41 -5.86
CA GLY A 90 -9.05 3.68 -5.73
C GLY A 90 -7.92 4.48 -6.36
N PHE A 91 -6.72 4.43 -5.80
CA PHE A 91 -5.52 4.97 -6.44
C PHE A 91 -4.35 4.01 -6.32
N TYR A 92 -3.48 4.08 -7.33
CA TYR A 92 -2.18 3.42 -7.37
C TYR A 92 -1.14 4.50 -7.63
N MET A 93 -0.08 4.52 -6.82
CA MET A 93 1.01 5.48 -6.95
C MET A 93 2.33 4.73 -7.04
N ILE A 94 3.12 5.04 -8.07
CA ILE A 94 4.56 4.78 -8.12
C ILE A 94 5.20 6.16 -8.30
N ASP A 95 5.81 6.71 -7.26
CA ASP A 95 6.46 8.01 -7.29
C ASP A 95 7.99 7.86 -7.19
N GLY A 96 8.71 8.54 -8.10
CA GLY A 96 10.16 8.70 -8.09
C GLY A 96 10.60 10.17 -7.93
N SER A 97 9.87 11.02 -7.20
CA SER A 97 10.15 12.45 -7.16
C SER A 97 11.15 12.90 -6.09
N ASP A 98 12.17 13.64 -6.55
CA ASP A 98 13.15 14.41 -5.77
C ASP A 98 12.57 15.81 -5.39
N GLU A 99 11.37 15.85 -4.82
CA GLU A 99 10.78 17.11 -4.35
C GLU A 99 11.01 17.32 -2.86
N THR A 100 11.85 18.31 -2.57
CA THR A 100 12.44 18.69 -1.27
C THR A 100 11.47 19.24 -0.21
N THR A 101 10.16 19.05 -0.35
CA THR A 101 9.16 19.69 0.54
C THR A 101 8.20 18.74 1.25
N PHE A 102 8.29 17.42 1.04
CA PHE A 102 7.55 16.44 1.83
C PHE A 102 8.48 15.31 2.28
N ASN A 103 9.00 15.42 3.50
CA ASN A 103 9.97 14.49 4.13
C ASN A 103 9.46 13.05 4.36
N ASP A 104 8.30 12.68 3.80
CA ASP A 104 7.59 11.43 4.07
C ASP A 104 6.78 10.94 2.83
N LYS A 105 7.16 11.32 1.59
CA LYS A 105 6.40 10.84 0.42
C LYS A 105 6.53 9.33 0.24
N ASP A 106 5.37 8.71 0.10
CA ASP A 106 5.21 7.31 -0.24
C ASP A 106 5.69 7.08 -1.69
N VAL A 107 6.68 6.20 -1.87
CA VAL A 107 7.29 5.77 -3.14
C VAL A 107 6.35 4.83 -3.89
N VAL A 108 5.65 3.95 -3.17
CA VAL A 108 4.64 3.06 -3.74
C VAL A 108 3.45 3.00 -2.80
N GLY A 109 2.23 3.09 -3.33
CA GLY A 109 1.03 2.98 -2.51
C GLY A 109 -0.19 2.51 -3.27
N ILE A 110 -1.08 1.82 -2.56
CA ILE A 110 -2.44 1.52 -2.98
C ILE A 110 -3.39 2.00 -1.89
N GLY A 111 -4.49 2.62 -2.29
CA GLY A 111 -5.47 3.06 -1.31
C GLY A 111 -6.80 3.48 -1.92
N THR A 112 -7.66 3.95 -1.03
CA THR A 112 -8.96 4.52 -1.34
C THR A 112 -9.08 5.89 -0.71
N GLU A 113 -9.66 6.83 -1.45
CA GLU A 113 -9.96 8.19 -1.01
C GLU A 113 -11.46 8.47 -1.11
N THR A 114 -11.93 9.37 -0.26
CA THR A 114 -13.26 9.99 -0.43
C THR A 114 -13.20 11.22 -1.33
N TYR A 115 -14.37 11.75 -1.70
CA TYR A 115 -14.55 12.92 -2.57
C TYR A 115 -13.75 14.17 -2.16
N ASN A 116 -13.34 14.29 -0.88
CA ASN A 116 -12.54 15.39 -0.35
C ASN A 116 -11.04 15.04 -0.19
N GLU A 117 -10.53 14.05 -0.91
CA GLU A 117 -9.11 13.62 -0.86
C GLU A 117 -8.66 13.13 0.52
N VAL A 118 -9.61 12.82 1.40
CA VAL A 118 -9.31 12.17 2.67
C VAL A 118 -9.07 10.69 2.38
N LEU A 119 -7.80 10.28 2.50
CA LEU A 119 -7.38 8.88 2.51
C LEU A 119 -8.25 8.10 3.52
N GLN A 120 -9.07 7.18 3.02
CA GLN A 120 -9.91 6.33 3.86
C GLN A 120 -9.16 5.08 4.28
N LYS A 121 -8.55 4.38 3.32
CA LYS A 121 -7.78 3.16 3.57
C LYS A 121 -6.59 3.06 2.63
N GLY A 122 -5.47 2.51 3.06
CA GLY A 122 -4.37 2.23 2.14
C GLY A 122 -3.12 1.66 2.78
N ILE A 123 -2.23 1.17 1.92
CA ILE A 123 -0.89 0.72 2.27
C ILE A 123 0.09 1.53 1.45
N PHE A 124 1.05 2.12 2.14
CA PHE A 124 2.00 3.02 1.56
C PHE A 124 3.42 2.70 2.02
N PHE A 125 4.36 2.82 1.11
CA PHE A 125 5.77 2.53 1.33
C PHE A 125 6.55 3.77 0.97
N SER A 126 7.20 4.41 1.94
CA SER A 126 8.16 5.49 1.70
C SER A 126 9.59 4.96 1.84
N LYS A 127 10.58 5.82 1.58
CA LYS A 127 12.00 5.48 1.80
C LYS A 127 12.32 5.16 3.27
N VAL A 128 11.52 5.68 4.21
CA VAL A 128 11.83 5.64 5.65
C VAL A 128 10.84 4.82 6.47
N LYS A 129 9.61 4.61 5.99
CA LYS A 129 8.60 3.86 6.71
C LYS A 129 7.59 3.21 5.77
N SER A 130 6.94 2.17 6.27
CA SER A 130 5.69 1.67 5.70
C SER A 130 4.54 2.17 6.57
N ARG A 131 3.44 2.59 5.95
CA ARG A 131 2.26 3.14 6.61
C ARG A 131 1.02 2.40 6.14
N ILE A 132 0.20 1.97 7.09
CA ILE A 132 -1.15 1.45 6.84
C ILE A 132 -2.12 2.47 7.43
N VAL A 133 -3.10 2.90 6.63
CA VAL A 133 -4.14 3.84 7.05
C VAL A 133 -5.48 3.13 6.96
N ASP A 134 -6.31 3.24 7.99
CA ASP A 134 -7.74 2.92 7.94
C ASP A 134 -8.51 3.93 8.81
N ASN A 135 -8.94 5.02 8.20
CA ASN A 135 -9.76 6.04 8.83
C ASN A 135 -11.25 5.67 8.88
N TYR A 136 -11.65 4.58 8.21
CA TYR A 136 -13.05 4.16 8.14
C TYR A 136 -13.42 3.24 9.29
N THR A 137 -12.67 2.14 9.47
CA THR A 137 -12.91 1.19 10.56
C THR A 137 -12.02 1.44 11.77
N GLN A 138 -10.98 2.27 11.62
CA GLN A 138 -9.98 2.52 12.67
C GLN A 138 -9.29 1.26 13.16
N LYS A 139 -9.20 0.25 12.29
CA LYS A 139 -8.47 -0.99 12.53
C LYS A 139 -7.05 -0.88 11.96
N GLY A 140 -6.11 -1.58 12.59
CA GLY A 140 -4.76 -1.73 12.05
C GLY A 140 -4.71 -2.85 11.00
N LEU A 141 -3.52 -3.42 10.82
CA LEU A 141 -3.35 -4.67 10.08
C LEU A 141 -3.98 -5.82 10.88
N GLU A 142 -4.95 -6.50 10.29
CA GLU A 142 -5.61 -7.67 10.87
C GLU A 142 -5.24 -8.93 10.07
N ASN A 143 -5.15 -10.07 10.76
CA ASN A 143 -5.13 -11.36 10.08
C ASN A 143 -6.52 -11.68 9.52
N GLU A 144 -6.59 -12.35 8.37
CA GLU A 144 -7.87 -12.76 7.77
C GLU A 144 -8.63 -13.80 8.62
N GLY A 145 -7.92 -14.52 9.51
CA GLY A 145 -8.49 -15.49 10.42
C GLY A 145 -7.65 -15.70 11.68
N ASP A 146 -8.05 -16.71 12.46
CA ASP A 146 -7.27 -17.17 13.62
C ASP A 146 -6.16 -18.13 13.16
N TYR A 147 -4.93 -17.64 13.25
CA TYR A 147 -3.73 -18.40 12.93
C TYR A 147 -2.85 -18.66 14.15
N GLU A 148 -3.37 -18.51 15.38
CA GLU A 148 -2.57 -18.62 16.62
C GLU A 148 -1.84 -19.96 16.73
N ALA A 149 -2.47 -21.05 16.29
CA ALA A 149 -1.87 -22.39 16.27
C ALA A 149 -0.67 -22.52 15.31
N ASN A 150 -0.51 -21.59 14.37
CA ASN A 150 0.51 -21.64 13.31
C ASN A 150 1.53 -20.50 13.42
N PHE A 151 1.52 -19.73 14.51
CA PHE A 151 2.49 -18.66 14.69
C PHE A 151 3.93 -19.19 14.77
N THR A 152 4.81 -18.53 14.04
CA THR A 152 6.26 -18.74 14.05
C THR A 152 6.94 -17.58 14.77
N SER A 153 8.27 -17.67 14.94
CA SER A 153 9.07 -16.59 15.54
C SER A 153 9.03 -15.27 14.77
N ARG A 154 8.52 -15.25 13.53
CA ARG A 154 8.41 -14.04 12.68
C ARG A 154 6.97 -13.70 12.29
N SER A 155 5.98 -14.33 12.93
CA SER A 155 4.57 -14.04 12.67
C SER A 155 4.15 -12.70 13.25
N LEU A 156 3.26 -12.00 12.54
CA LEU A 156 2.47 -10.91 13.13
C LEU A 156 1.45 -11.53 14.09
N VAL A 157 1.47 -11.10 15.35
CA VAL A 157 0.57 -11.62 16.39
C VAL A 157 -0.66 -10.73 16.55
N THR A 158 -1.81 -11.33 16.87
CA THR A 158 -3.03 -10.58 17.19
C THR A 158 -2.90 -9.90 18.55
N LYS A 159 -3.65 -8.82 18.78
CA LYS A 159 -3.74 -8.21 20.12
C LYS A 159 -4.28 -9.20 21.16
N GLN A 160 -5.28 -10.00 20.78
CA GLN A 160 -5.86 -11.03 21.64
C GLN A 160 -4.81 -12.03 22.12
N TYR A 161 -3.95 -12.52 21.22
CA TYR A 161 -2.84 -13.41 21.59
C TYR A 161 -1.93 -12.78 22.65
N VAL A 162 -1.58 -11.50 22.50
CA VAL A 162 -0.72 -10.78 23.46
C VAL A 162 -1.42 -10.57 24.80
N ASP A 163 -2.66 -10.11 24.79
CA ASP A 163 -3.44 -9.86 26.02
C ASP A 163 -3.65 -11.17 26.80
N ASN A 164 -3.87 -12.28 26.11
CA ASN A 164 -4.03 -13.60 26.70
C ASN A 164 -2.71 -14.19 27.26
N LYS A 165 -1.55 -13.55 27.07
CA LYS A 165 -0.30 -14.02 27.69
C LYS A 165 -0.24 -13.76 29.18
N THR A 166 -1.08 -12.89 29.73
CA THR A 166 -1.11 -12.61 31.16
C THR A 166 -2.54 -12.71 31.68
N VAL A 167 -2.74 -13.47 32.74
CA VAL A 167 -4.05 -13.60 33.40
C VAL A 167 -3.96 -13.25 34.87
N THR A 168 -5.01 -12.65 35.40
CA THR A 168 -5.16 -12.43 36.84
C THR A 168 -5.94 -13.59 37.47
N ASN A 169 -5.38 -14.21 38.50
CA ASN A 169 -6.04 -15.23 39.30
C ASN A 169 -6.32 -14.68 40.69
N ASN A 170 -7.58 -14.72 41.11
CA ASN A 170 -8.04 -14.13 42.37
C ASN A 170 -7.92 -15.07 43.58
N THR A 171 -7.08 -16.10 43.50
CA THR A 171 -6.78 -16.97 44.64
C THR A 171 -6.17 -16.18 45.79
N LEU A 172 -6.49 -16.60 47.01
CA LEU A 172 -5.95 -16.04 48.25
C LEU A 172 -4.72 -16.81 48.75
N THR A 173 -4.40 -17.93 48.12
CA THR A 173 -3.26 -18.79 48.46
C THR A 173 -2.36 -19.01 47.25
N ALA A 174 -1.06 -19.22 47.51
CA ALA A 174 -0.10 -19.59 46.49
C ALA A 174 -0.54 -20.85 45.71
N LEU A 175 -0.34 -20.84 44.40
CA LEU A 175 -0.65 -21.96 43.52
C LEU A 175 0.55 -22.90 43.41
N SER A 176 0.29 -24.20 43.57
CA SER A 176 1.25 -25.25 43.27
C SER A 176 1.38 -25.50 41.76
N LYS A 177 2.46 -26.17 41.35
CA LYS A 177 2.67 -26.62 39.96
C LYS A 177 1.46 -27.39 39.40
N ASN A 178 0.88 -28.30 40.18
CA ASN A 178 -0.24 -29.12 39.74
C ASN A 178 -1.50 -28.27 39.53
N GLN A 179 -1.77 -27.30 40.42
CA GLN A 179 -2.88 -26.36 40.25
C GLN A 179 -2.69 -25.49 39.00
N LEU A 180 -1.48 -24.94 38.77
CA LEU A 180 -1.18 -24.13 37.60
C LEU A 180 -1.39 -24.91 36.29
N ASN A 181 -0.91 -26.15 36.20
CA ASN A 181 -1.10 -26.99 35.01
C ASN A 181 -2.57 -27.41 34.80
N THR A 182 -3.35 -27.54 35.88
CA THR A 182 -4.78 -27.89 35.80
C THR A 182 -5.62 -26.69 35.37
N LEU A 183 -5.34 -25.51 35.92
CA LEU A 183 -6.08 -24.28 35.61
C LEU A 183 -5.71 -23.72 34.22
N TYR A 184 -4.46 -23.90 33.80
CA TYR A 184 -3.94 -23.35 32.55
C TYR A 184 -3.29 -24.44 31.68
N PRO A 185 -4.07 -25.42 31.20
CA PRO A 185 -3.53 -26.55 30.45
C PRO A 185 -2.93 -26.15 29.09
N LEU A 186 -3.37 -25.01 28.53
CA LEU A 186 -2.90 -24.46 27.26
C LEU A 186 -1.82 -23.38 27.44
N ALA A 187 -1.27 -23.22 28.66
CA ALA A 187 -0.22 -22.22 28.91
C ALA A 187 1.05 -22.53 28.11
N SER A 188 1.32 -21.67 27.12
CA SER A 188 2.57 -21.66 26.35
C SER A 188 3.74 -21.01 27.14
N ILE A 189 4.97 -21.21 26.69
CA ILE A 189 6.17 -20.54 27.24
C ILE A 189 5.95 -19.01 27.27
N GLY A 190 6.30 -18.39 28.39
CA GLY A 190 6.13 -16.95 28.65
C GLY A 190 4.73 -16.54 29.12
N PHE A 191 3.77 -17.48 29.23
CA PHE A 191 2.46 -17.20 29.83
C PHE A 191 2.60 -16.87 31.32
N LYS A 192 1.92 -15.83 31.77
CA LYS A 192 2.01 -15.28 33.13
C LYS A 192 0.69 -15.36 33.87
N VAL A 193 0.75 -15.73 35.14
CA VAL A 193 -0.39 -15.72 36.06
C VAL A 193 -0.07 -14.78 37.21
N GLN A 194 -0.88 -13.75 37.40
CA GLN A 194 -0.75 -12.79 38.49
C GLN A 194 -1.76 -13.11 39.59
N CYS A 195 -1.28 -13.36 40.80
CA CYS A 195 -2.09 -13.58 41.99
C CYS A 195 -1.91 -12.40 42.94
N LEU A 196 -2.76 -11.38 42.78
CA LEU A 196 -2.58 -10.08 43.45
C LEU A 196 -3.12 -10.07 44.90
N SER A 197 -3.94 -11.05 45.27
CA SER A 197 -4.70 -11.05 46.55
C SER A 197 -4.18 -12.05 47.58
N ILE A 198 -2.98 -12.61 47.38
CA ILE A 198 -2.40 -13.57 48.34
C ILE A 198 -1.98 -12.83 49.61
N ALA A 199 -2.43 -13.33 50.77
CA ALA A 199 -2.19 -12.67 52.06
C ALA A 199 -0.71 -12.49 52.41
N SER A 200 0.16 -13.40 51.97
CA SER A 200 1.62 -13.32 52.17
C SER A 200 2.33 -12.40 51.17
N GLY A 201 1.59 -11.67 50.33
CA GLY A 201 2.12 -10.82 49.26
C GLY A 201 1.77 -11.34 47.87
N ALA A 202 1.63 -10.43 46.91
CA ALA A 202 1.29 -10.74 45.53
C ALA A 202 2.38 -11.60 44.87
N LEU A 203 1.96 -12.60 44.10
CA LEU A 203 2.85 -13.51 43.36
C LEU A 203 2.58 -13.43 41.86
N MET A 204 3.61 -13.67 41.07
CA MET A 204 3.50 -13.93 39.64
C MET A 204 4.12 -15.28 39.31
N TYR A 205 3.49 -16.02 38.41
CA TYR A 205 4.00 -17.27 37.88
C TYR A 205 4.26 -17.13 36.38
N GLU A 206 5.41 -17.59 35.88
CA GLU A 206 5.71 -17.59 34.44
C GLU A 206 6.01 -19.01 33.94
N LYS A 207 5.34 -19.41 32.86
CA LYS A 207 5.50 -20.71 32.24
C LYS A 207 6.83 -20.78 31.48
N THR A 208 7.66 -21.78 31.78
CA THR A 208 8.86 -22.13 31.01
C THR A 208 8.67 -23.44 30.26
N ALA A 209 9.67 -23.85 29.47
CA ALA A 209 9.65 -25.11 28.75
C ALA A 209 9.43 -26.33 29.68
N SER A 210 9.99 -26.29 30.89
CA SER A 210 10.00 -27.45 31.80
C SER A 210 9.15 -27.25 33.06
N ASN A 211 8.87 -26.02 33.47
CA ASN A 211 8.20 -25.75 34.76
C ASN A 211 7.52 -24.38 34.81
N TRP A 212 7.13 -23.94 36.01
CA TRP A 212 6.73 -22.57 36.32
C TRP A 212 7.79 -21.90 37.19
N LEU A 213 8.14 -20.66 36.87
CA LEU A 213 8.90 -19.77 37.76
C LEU A 213 7.91 -19.02 38.64
N GLN A 214 8.27 -18.79 39.91
CA GLN A 214 7.49 -17.99 40.85
C GLN A 214 8.30 -16.75 41.24
N TYR A 215 7.64 -15.59 41.20
CA TYR A 215 8.20 -14.31 41.63
C TYR A 215 7.30 -13.71 42.70
N THR A 216 7.90 -13.11 43.73
CA THR A 216 7.19 -12.14 44.57
C THR A 216 7.13 -10.82 43.79
N ILE A 217 5.96 -10.22 43.72
CA ILE A 217 5.75 -8.93 43.03
C ILE A 217 5.17 -7.91 44.02
N GLN A 218 5.52 -6.65 43.83
CA GLN A 218 4.97 -5.53 44.58
C GLN A 218 4.09 -4.69 43.66
N ILE A 219 2.91 -4.30 44.13
CA ILE A 219 2.04 -3.35 43.44
C ILE A 219 2.51 -1.94 43.83
N VAL A 220 2.86 -1.13 42.83
CA VAL A 220 3.18 0.29 43.01
C VAL A 220 1.90 1.07 42.69
N LEU A 221 1.47 1.90 43.65
CA LEU A 221 0.29 2.77 43.54
C LEU A 221 0.70 4.20 43.19
#